data_AF-A0A923B4E4-F1
#
_entry.id   AF-A0A923B4E4-F1
#
_cell.length_a   1.000
_cell.length_b   1.000
_cell.length_c   1.000
_cell.angle_alpha   90.00
_cell.angle_beta   90.00
_cell.angle_gamma   90.00
#
_symmetry.space_group_name_H-M   'P 1'
#
loop_
_entity.id
_entity.type
_entity.pdbx_description
1 polymer ?
#
loop_
_entity_poly.entity_id
_entity_poly.type
_entity_poly.pdbx_seq_one_letter_code
_entity_poly.pdbx_strand_id
1 'polypeptide(L)' 'MKTLLTAAEIQQRVAELGREISAVYTGQPLTVVAVLTGSVILVADLMRTLSVPHQVVFVRASSYRGSATTG' A
#
# COMPACT_ATOMS: atom_id res chain seq x y z
N MET A 1 24.14 4.70 -9.52
CA MET A 1 22.84 4.31 -8.91
C MET A 1 22.24 3.21 -9.78
N LYS A 2 21.84 2.07 -9.21
CA LYS A 2 21.24 0.95 -9.97
C LYS A 2 19.73 0.96 -9.77
N THR A 3 18.97 0.91 -10.86
CA THR A 3 17.52 0.74 -10.80
C THR A 3 17.19 -0.70 -10.40
N LEU A 4 16.41 -0.87 -9.32
CA LEU A 4 15.95 -2.18 -8.87
C LEU A 4 14.58 -2.54 -9.47
N LEU A 5 13.68 -1.57 -9.51
CA LEU A 5 12.36 -1.67 -10.11
C LEU A 5 12.11 -0.39 -10.92
N THR A 6 11.60 -0.58 -12.13
CA THR A 6 11.13 0.51 -12.98
C THR A 6 9.77 1.01 -12.48
N ALA A 7 9.41 2.24 -12.84
CA ALA A 7 8.09 2.79 -12.53
C ALA A 7 6.95 1.94 -13.11
N ALA A 8 7.15 1.37 -14.31
CA ALA A 8 6.17 0.51 -14.96
C ALA A 8 5.95 -0.80 -14.19
N GLU A 9 7.01 -1.45 -13.70
CA GLU A 9 6.90 -2.65 -12.88
C GLU A 9 6.13 -2.38 -11.58
N ILE A 10 6.41 -1.25 -10.93
CA ILE A 10 5.69 -0.83 -9.71
C ILE A 10 4.21 -0.60 -10.02
N GLN A 11 3.90 0.17 -11.07
CA GLN A 11 2.51 0.46 -11.46
C GLN A 11 1.74 -0.81 -11.82
N GLN A 12 2.38 -1.74 -12.54
CA GLN A 12 1.77 -3.02 -12.88
C GLN A 12 1.42 -3.81 -11.61
N ARG A 13 2.36 -3.93 -10.66
CA ARG A 13 2.12 -4.68 -9.42
C ARG A 13 1.05 -4.02 -8.55
N VAL A 14 1.01 -2.68 -8.50
CA VAL A 14 -0.04 -1.94 -7.79
C VAL A 14 -1.42 -2.16 -8.42
N ALA A 15 -1.51 -2.23 -9.75
CA ALA A 15 -2.75 -2.53 -10.45
C ALA A 15 -3.23 -3.96 -10.20
N GLU A 16 -2.31 -4.93 -10.18
CA GLU A 16 -2.61 -6.31 -9.79
C GLU A 16 -3.13 -6.39 -8.35
N LEU A 17 -2.42 -5.77 -7.41
CA LEU A 17 -2.81 -5.75 -6.00
C LEU A 17 -4.19 -5.11 -5.79
N GLY A 18 -4.48 -4.01 -6.48
CA GLY A 18 -5.79 -3.36 -6.44
C GLY A 18 -6.93 -4.28 -6.89
N ARG A 19 -6.71 -5.06 -7.95
CA ARG A 19 -7.69 -6.06 -8.43
C ARG A 19 -7.87 -7.19 -7.42
N GLU A 20 -6.77 -7.71 -6.88
CA GLU A 20 -6.77 -8.77 -5.86
C GLU A 20 -7.58 -8.32 -4.62
N ILE A 21 -7.31 -7.13 -4.08
CA ILE A 21 -8.02 -6.58 -2.93
C ILE A 21 -9.50 -6.33 -3.26
N SER A 22 -9.80 -5.73 -4.41
CA SER A 22 -11.19 -5.42 -4.79
C SER A 22 -12.04 -6.68 -4.93
N ALA A 23 -11.48 -7.77 -5.45
CA ALA A 23 -12.16 -9.06 -5.53
C ALA A 23 -12.50 -9.60 -4.14
N VAL A 24 -11.58 -9.52 -3.19
CA VAL A 24 -11.78 -10.00 -1.81
C VAL A 24 -12.84 -9.19 -1.07
N TYR A 25 -12.86 -7.86 -1.27
CA TYR A 25 -13.74 -6.93 -0.55
C TYR A 25 -15.02 -6.57 -1.32
N THR A 26 -15.42 -7.34 -2.33
CA THR A 26 -16.67 -7.07 -3.06
C THR A 26 -17.87 -7.17 -2.11
N GLY A 27 -18.63 -6.08 -2.00
CA GLY A 27 -19.77 -6.00 -1.09
C GLY A 27 -19.41 -5.87 0.39
N GLN A 28 -18.13 -5.66 0.72
CA GLN A 28 -17.64 -5.50 2.09
C GLN A 28 -16.95 -4.14 2.27
N PRO A 29 -17.00 -3.53 3.47
CA PRO A 29 -16.28 -2.31 3.74
C PRO A 29 -14.76 -2.56 3.77
N LEU A 30 -13.99 -1.66 3.15
CA LEU A 30 -12.53 -1.67 3.14
C LEU A 30 -11.98 -0.41 3.83
N THR A 31 -11.08 -0.61 4.79
CA THR A 31 -10.30 0.47 5.40
C THR A 31 -8.82 0.25 5.14
N VAL A 32 -8.18 1.18 4.44
CA VAL A 32 -6.74 1.17 4.16
C VAL A 32 -6.02 1.93 5.26
N VAL A 33 -5.15 1.25 6.01
CA VAL A 33 -4.34 1.86 7.07
C VAL A 33 -2.92 2.11 6.56
N ALA A 34 -2.57 3.37 6.34
CA ALA A 34 -1.30 3.81 5.79
C ALA A 34 -0.31 4.22 6.88
N VAL A 35 0.84 3.54 6.97
CA VAL A 35 1.89 3.86 7.95
C VAL A 35 2.82 4.94 7.41
N LEU A 36 2.85 6.09 8.06
CA LEU A 36 3.70 7.22 7.65
C LEU A 36 5.18 6.96 7.93
N THR A 37 6.11 7.50 7.14
CA THR A 37 5.89 8.41 5.98
C THR A 37 6.04 7.71 4.62
N GLY A 38 6.77 6.60 4.57
CA GLY A 38 7.17 5.96 3.30
C GLY A 38 6.02 5.36 2.47
N SER A 39 4.86 5.08 3.08
CA SER A 39 3.73 4.45 2.39
C SER A 39 2.90 5.40 1.52
N VAL A 40 3.05 6.72 1.65
CA VAL A 40 2.12 7.71 1.08
C VAL A 40 1.94 7.54 -0.43
N ILE A 41 3.05 7.39 -1.17
CA ILE A 41 2.99 7.26 -2.63
C ILE A 41 2.37 5.92 -3.05
N LEU A 42 2.79 4.83 -2.41
CA LEU A 42 2.26 3.49 -2.68
C LEU A 42 0.74 3.43 -2.42
N VAL A 43 0.30 3.99 -1.29
CA VAL A 43 -1.12 3.99 -0.92
C VAL A 43 -1.93 4.87 -1.87
N ALA A 44 -1.41 6.03 -2.26
CA ALA A 44 -2.08 6.89 -3.24
C ALA A 44 -2.25 6.18 -4.60
N ASP A 45 -1.22 5.45 -5.05
CA ASP A 45 -1.31 4.67 -6.29
C ASP A 45 -2.28 3.50 -6.16
N LEU A 46 -2.26 2.79 -5.03
CA LEU A 46 -3.18 1.68 -4.75
C LEU A 46 -4.64 2.13 -4.69
N MET A 47 -4.94 3.25 -4.03
CA MET A 47 -6.31 3.75 -3.92
C MET A 47 -6.94 4.03 -5.29
N ARG A 48 -6.15 4.44 -6.29
CA ARG A 48 -6.64 4.67 -7.66
C ARG A 48 -7.02 3.38 -8.38
N THR A 49 -6.51 2.23 -7.95
CA THR A 49 -6.76 0.94 -8.59
C THR A 49 -7.87 0.12 -7.90
N LEU A 50 -8.30 0.53 -6.71
CA LEU A 50 -9.40 -0.10 -5.98
C LEU A 50 -10.76 0.21 -6.63
N SER A 51 -11.54 -0.82 -6.93
CA SER A 51 -12.89 -0.71 -7.50
C SER A 51 -14.01 -0.82 -6.47
N VAL A 52 -13.66 -0.85 -5.18
CA VAL A 52 -14.60 -0.93 -4.06
C VAL A 52 -14.56 0.36 -3.24
N PRO A 53 -15.70 0.79 -2.66
CA PRO A 53 -15.73 1.90 -1.72
C PRO A 53 -14.78 1.64 -0.55
N HIS A 54 -13.92 2.59 -0.24
CA HIS A 54 -12.92 2.44 0.81
C HIS A 54 -12.71 3.73 1.60
N GLN A 55 -12.27 3.55 2.84
CA GLN A 55 -11.79 4.61 3.72
C GLN A 55 -10.28 4.51 3.88
N VAL A 56 -9.63 5.62 4.23
CA VAL A 56 -8.18 5.68 4.44
C VAL A 56 -7.87 6.34 5.76
N VAL A 57 -6.99 5.72 6.53
CA VAL A 57 -6.49 6.24 7.79
C VAL A 57 -4.98 6.25 7.76
N PHE A 58 -4.38 7.38 8.11
CA PHE A 58 -2.93 7.51 8.25
C PHE A 58 -2.54 7.38 9.70
N VAL A 59 -1.56 6.52 9.98
CA VAL A 59 -1.01 6.33 11.32
C VAL A 59 0.48 6.60 11.31
N ARG A 60 0.97 7.29 12.33
CA ARG A 60 2.40 7.51 12.54
C ARG A 60 2.88 6.54 13.62
N ALA A 61 3.61 5.52 13.20
CA ALA A 61 4.29 4.62 14.12
C ALA A 61 5.72 5.11 14.35
N SER A 62 6.12 5.27 15.61
CA SER A 62 7.54 5.41 15.96
C SER A 62 8.13 4.02 16.11
N SER A 63 9.17 3.70 15.34
CA SER A 63 9.97 2.51 15.58
C SER A 63 10.56 2.60 16.99
N TYR A 64 10.32 1.60 17.84
CA TYR A 64 11.13 1.42 19.04
C TYR A 64 12.57 1.19 18.58
N ARG A 65 13.45 2.18 18.77
CA ARG A 65 14.88 2.01 18.54
C ARG A 65 15.39 1.07 19.64
N GLY A 66 15.49 -0.22 19.37
CA GLY A 66 15.97 -1.18 20.38
C GLY A 66 16.11 -2.64 19.98
N SER A 67 15.41 -3.14 18.96
CA SER A 67 15.63 -4.50 18.49
C SER A 67 15.97 -4.50 17.02
N ALA A 68 17.26 -4.64 16.73
CA ALA A 68 17.73 -5.10 15.43
C ALA A 68 17.12 -6.48 15.19
N THR A 69 16.12 -6.58 14.33
CA THR A 69 15.78 -7.85 13.68
C THR A 69 16.71 -7.97 12.47
N THR A 70 17.77 -8.76 12.63
CA THR A 70 18.47 -9.36 11.51
C THR A 70 17.49 -10.29 10.79
N GLY A 71 17.03 -9.86 9.63
CA GLY A 71 16.46 -10.70 8.59
C GLY A 71 17.43 -10.71 7.41
#